data_AF-A0A7J6ITX0-F1
#
_entry.id   AF-A0A7J6ITX0-F1
#
_cell.length_a   1.000
_cell.length_b   1.000
_cell.length_c   1.000
_cell.angle_alpha   90.00
_cell.angle_beta   90.00
_cell.angle_gamma   90.00
#
_symmetry.space_group_name_H-M   'P 1'
#
loop_
_entity.id
_entity.type
_entity.pdbx_description
1 polymer ?
#
loop_
_entity_poly.entity_id
_entity_poly.type
_entity_poly.pdbx_seq_one_letter_code
_entity_poly.pdbx_strand_id
1 'polypeptide(L)'
;MNSFEILGEMAFGESFRNLDIDILNSWADTALEHLYIVTLIDNLRRIGWVSKLARLLIPTWIVTNNQHSNYSRQQVENRLQVKAARSDFVSPLVDKVRAGEVSKEEMTAHVSTIAIAGGETVATTLSALTCFLGQNPEKLKLPSQEIRAAFQTYDEITGSKAQQLPYLQAVINEGLRLFPPASGGATRLSPGFELHGQYIPEGTDISVSPWSTVHNPEYFSDPWHFKPERWLDPHCKDNKDASRPFLLGPRDCLGRK
;
A
#
# COMPACT_ATOMS: atom_id res chain seq x y z
N MET A 1 10.85 -3.75 -14.65
CA MET A 1 10.41 -2.66 -13.74
C MET A 1 9.47 -3.24 -12.68
N ASN A 2 9.91 -3.35 -11.42
CA ASN A 2 9.06 -3.79 -10.30
C ASN A 2 8.44 -2.59 -9.55
N SER A 3 7.48 -2.82 -8.64
CA SER A 3 6.76 -1.73 -7.93
C SER A 3 7.70 -0.79 -7.16
N PHE A 4 8.75 -1.35 -6.55
CA PHE A 4 9.77 -0.57 -5.87
C PHE A 4 10.53 0.32 -6.85
N GLU A 5 10.90 -0.14 -8.04
CA GLU A 5 11.59 0.69 -9.05
C GLU A 5 10.74 1.88 -9.52
N ILE A 6 9.45 1.65 -9.80
CA ILE A 6 8.52 2.73 -10.18
C ILE A 6 8.43 3.75 -9.04
N LEU A 7 8.30 3.26 -7.80
CA LEU A 7 8.28 4.12 -6.63
C LEU A 7 9.59 4.89 -6.46
N GLY A 8 10.74 4.26 -6.72
CA GLY A 8 12.04 4.89 -6.66
C GLY A 8 12.13 6.09 -7.57
N GLU A 9 11.77 5.89 -8.84
CA GLU A 9 11.77 6.95 -9.84
C GLU A 9 10.77 8.07 -9.49
N MET A 10 9.57 7.73 -9.02
CA MET A 10 8.53 8.73 -8.70
C MET A 10 8.81 9.49 -7.39
N ALA A 11 9.30 8.80 -6.37
CA ALA A 11 9.48 9.36 -5.04
C ALA A 11 10.84 10.01 -4.85
N PHE A 12 11.89 9.51 -5.51
CA PHE A 12 13.28 9.92 -5.27
C PHE A 12 14.03 10.34 -6.53
N GLY A 13 13.41 10.24 -7.71
CA GLY A 13 14.02 10.63 -8.98
C GLY A 13 15.08 9.64 -9.50
N GLU A 14 15.29 8.52 -8.81
CA GLU A 14 16.22 7.46 -9.17
C GLU A 14 15.58 6.09 -8.93
N SER A 15 15.70 5.18 -9.90
CA SER A 15 15.33 3.78 -9.70
C SER A 15 16.23 3.15 -8.64
N PHE A 16 15.67 2.27 -7.81
CA PHE A 16 16.46 1.46 -6.87
C PHE A 16 17.35 0.41 -7.55
N ARG A 17 17.24 0.27 -8.88
CA ARG A 17 18.03 -0.67 -9.71
C ARG A 17 18.00 -2.11 -9.20
N ASN A 18 16.83 -2.54 -8.75
CA ASN A 18 16.62 -3.87 -8.18
C ASN A 18 16.80 -5.02 -9.19
N LEU A 19 16.87 -4.71 -10.49
CA LEU A 19 17.08 -5.68 -11.58
C LEU A 19 18.51 -5.77 -12.10
N ASP A 20 19.40 -4.83 -11.73
CA ASP A 20 20.79 -4.84 -12.15
C ASP A 20 21.67 -5.44 -11.03
N ILE A 21 22.22 -6.64 -11.30
CA ILE A 21 23.32 -7.31 -10.57
C ILE A 21 22.89 -8.04 -9.30
N ASP A 22 23.13 -9.37 -9.27
CA ASP A 22 23.56 -10.32 -8.20
C ASP A 22 23.27 -10.05 -6.71
N ILE A 23 22.37 -9.12 -6.44
CA ILE A 23 21.99 -8.63 -5.15
C ILE A 23 20.51 -8.27 -5.29
N LEU A 24 19.65 -9.26 -5.01
CA LEU A 24 18.39 -8.98 -4.35
C LEU A 24 18.72 -8.22 -3.07
N ASN A 25 18.95 -6.91 -3.19
CA ASN A 25 19.65 -6.13 -2.18
C ASN A 25 18.62 -5.48 -1.26
N SER A 26 18.39 -6.18 -0.17
CA SER A 26 18.18 -5.71 1.20
C SER A 26 17.03 -4.76 1.52
N TRP A 27 16.58 -3.82 0.68
CA TRP A 27 15.60 -2.84 1.17
C TRP A 27 14.17 -3.37 1.24
N ALA A 28 13.70 -4.13 0.24
CA ALA A 28 12.39 -4.78 0.28
C ALA A 28 12.32 -5.83 1.40
N ASP A 29 13.36 -6.66 1.54
CA ASP A 29 13.46 -7.65 2.62
C ASP A 29 13.52 -6.98 3.99
N THR A 30 14.33 -5.92 4.14
CA THR A 30 14.38 -5.15 5.39
C THR A 30 13.05 -4.44 5.67
N ALA A 31 12.33 -3.98 4.64
CA ALA A 31 11.01 -3.38 4.79
C ALA A 31 9.98 -4.40 5.26
N LEU A 32 10.02 -5.64 4.76
CA LEU A 32 9.19 -6.75 5.22
C LEU A 32 9.50 -7.15 6.66
N GLU A 33 10.78 -7.28 7.02
CA GLU A 33 11.21 -7.53 8.40
C GLU A 33 10.76 -6.40 9.33
N HIS A 34 10.87 -5.15 8.89
CA HIS A 34 10.41 -3.98 9.62
C HIS A 34 8.89 -4.02 9.84
N LEU A 35 8.11 -4.33 8.80
CA LEU A 35 6.66 -4.50 8.89
C LEU A 35 6.26 -5.62 9.86
N TYR A 36 6.97 -6.74 9.84
CA TYR A 36 6.76 -7.84 10.78
C TYR A 36 6.97 -7.38 12.24
N ILE A 37 8.08 -6.70 12.51
CA ILE A 37 8.38 -6.17 13.85
C ILE A 37 7.33 -5.15 14.30
N VAL A 38 6.97 -4.20 13.42
CA VAL A 38 5.94 -3.19 13.71
C VAL A 38 4.59 -3.86 14.00
N THR A 39 4.21 -4.86 13.21
CA THR A 39 2.96 -5.62 13.40
C THR A 39 2.99 -6.42 14.71
N LEU A 40 4.10 -7.06 15.04
CA LEU A 40 4.27 -7.76 16.31
C LEU A 40 4.11 -6.80 17.48
N ILE A 41 4.79 -5.64 17.45
CA ILE A 41 4.67 -4.59 18.48
C ILE A 41 3.23 -4.08 18.56
N ASP A 42 2.55 -3.85 17.42
CA ASP A 42 1.15 -3.43 17.36
C ASP A 42 0.19 -4.44 18.00
N ASN A 43 0.46 -5.74 17.84
CA ASN A 43 -0.34 -6.78 18.48
C ASN A 43 -0.02 -6.91 19.97
N LEU A 44 1.25 -6.83 20.36
CA LEU A 44 1.66 -6.90 21.76
C LEU A 44 1.17 -5.70 22.57
N ARG A 45 1.07 -4.50 21.98
CA ARG A 45 0.51 -3.31 22.68
C ARG A 45 -0.96 -3.48 23.06
N ARG A 46 -1.71 -4.35 22.37
CA ARG A 46 -3.11 -4.65 22.69
C ARG A 46 -3.26 -5.53 23.93
N ILE A 47 -2.19 -6.16 24.39
CA ILE A 47 -2.17 -6.98 25.60
C ILE A 47 -1.65 -6.11 26.75
N GLY A 48 -2.57 -5.69 27.64
CA GLY A 48 -2.32 -4.61 28.60
C GLY A 48 -1.02 -4.72 29.42
N TRP A 49 -0.75 -5.87 30.03
CA TRP A 49 0.46 -6.05 30.86
C TRP A 49 1.74 -6.24 30.01
N VAL A 50 1.64 -6.88 28.84
CA VAL A 50 2.75 -7.07 27.90
C VAL A 50 3.20 -5.72 27.35
N SER A 51 2.27 -4.81 27.04
CA SER A 51 2.60 -3.48 26.56
C SER A 51 3.45 -2.68 27.56
N LYS A 52 3.16 -2.79 28.86
CA LYS A 52 3.91 -2.14 29.94
C LYS A 52 5.31 -2.74 30.08
N LEU A 53 5.41 -4.07 30.02
CA LEU A 53 6.67 -4.79 30.08
C LEU A 53 7.54 -4.52 28.84
N ALA A 54 6.96 -4.55 27.65
CA ALA A 54 7.64 -4.30 26.38
C ALA A 54 8.16 -2.86 26.29
N ARG A 55 7.41 -1.85 26.73
CA ARG A 55 7.91 -0.46 26.82
C ARG A 55 9.11 -0.31 27.75
N LEU A 56 9.23 -1.18 28.74
CA LEU A 56 10.32 -1.17 29.73
C LEU A 56 11.54 -1.95 29.21
N LEU A 57 11.33 -2.99 28.41
CA LEU A 57 12.39 -3.89 27.91
C LEU A 57 12.85 -3.61 26.48
N ILE A 58 12.05 -2.93 25.65
CA ILE A 58 12.36 -2.63 24.25
C ILE A 58 12.57 -1.12 24.09
N PRO A 59 13.81 -0.64 24.14
CA PRO A 59 14.13 0.75 23.87
C PRO A 59 13.67 1.17 22.47
N THR A 60 13.14 2.39 22.35
CA THR A 60 12.72 2.99 21.07
C THR A 60 13.85 3.05 20.05
N TRP A 61 15.12 3.17 20.50
CA TRP A 61 16.28 3.21 19.60
C TRP A 61 16.49 1.91 18.80
N ILE A 62 16.06 0.75 19.31
CA ILE A 62 16.15 -0.53 18.59
C ILE A 62 15.22 -0.52 17.38
N VAL A 63 14.06 0.14 17.51
CA VAL A 63 13.08 0.26 16.43
C VAL A 63 13.49 1.33 15.42
N THR A 64 14.22 2.37 15.84
CA THR A 64 14.66 3.48 14.95
C THR A 64 16.07 3.32 14.37
N ASN A 65 16.87 2.39 14.89
CA ASN A 65 18.21 2.06 14.42
C ASN A 65 18.22 0.70 13.72
N ASN A 66 17.25 0.49 12.82
CA ASN A 66 17.23 -0.66 11.93
C ASN A 66 17.79 -0.29 10.56
N GLN A 67 18.14 -1.32 9.78
CA GLN A 67 18.72 -1.16 8.45
C GLN A 67 17.83 -0.31 7.52
N HIS A 68 16.50 -0.45 7.62
CA HIS A 68 15.53 0.31 6.82
C HIS A 68 15.62 1.83 7.09
N SER A 69 15.71 2.20 8.37
CA SER A 69 15.84 3.59 8.79
C SER A 69 17.17 4.18 8.34
N ASN A 70 18.26 3.40 8.43
CA ASN A 70 19.58 3.84 7.98
C ASN A 70 19.64 4.00 6.45
N TYR A 71 19.03 3.09 5.70
CA TYR A 71 18.90 3.22 4.25
C TYR A 71 18.08 4.46 3.88
N SER A 72 16.96 4.71 4.56
CA SER A 72 16.13 5.91 4.36
C SER A 72 16.92 7.20 4.64
N ARG A 73 17.74 7.24 5.70
CA ARG A 73 18.63 8.38 5.99
C ARG A 73 19.64 8.61 4.88
N GLN A 74 20.26 7.54 4.38
CA GLN A 74 21.22 7.62 3.28
C GLN A 74 20.57 8.20 2.02
N GLN A 75 19.35 7.79 1.70
CA GLN A 75 18.59 8.32 0.57
C GLN A 75 18.30 9.82 0.75
N VAL A 76 17.90 10.25 1.95
CA VAL A 76 17.71 11.68 2.26
C VAL A 76 19.01 12.47 2.07
N GLU A 77 20.14 11.98 2.61
CA GLU A 77 21.42 12.68 2.46
C GLU A 77 21.82 12.80 1.00
N ASN A 78 21.74 11.71 0.23
CA ASN A 78 22.01 11.73 -1.22
C ASN A 78 21.12 12.76 -1.92
N ARG A 79 19.82 12.76 -1.62
CA ARG A 79 18.84 13.65 -2.23
C ARG A 79 19.07 15.13 -1.90
N LEU A 80 19.61 15.42 -0.72
CA LEU A 80 19.96 16.79 -0.31
C LEU A 80 21.22 17.32 -0.99
N GLN A 81 22.16 16.43 -1.36
CA GLN A 81 23.37 16.78 -2.10
C GLN A 81 23.12 16.97 -3.60
N VAL A 82 22.16 16.24 -4.16
CA VAL A 82 21.87 16.27 -5.59
C VAL A 82 20.73 17.23 -5.91
N LYS A 83 20.94 18.11 -6.90
CA LYS A 83 19.82 18.85 -7.51
C LYS A 83 19.17 17.94 -8.55
N ALA A 84 18.03 17.34 -8.20
CA ALA A 84 17.31 16.45 -9.10
C ALA A 84 16.96 17.16 -10.42
N ALA A 85 17.11 16.44 -11.54
CA ALA A 85 16.75 16.94 -12.86
C ALA A 85 15.23 17.06 -13.06
N ARG A 86 14.44 16.36 -12.24
CA ARG A 86 12.98 16.31 -12.27
C ARG A 86 12.43 16.50 -10.85
N SER A 87 11.23 17.08 -10.72
CA SER A 87 10.52 17.11 -9.45
C SER A 87 9.96 15.72 -9.10
N ASP A 88 10.22 15.27 -7.88
CA ASP A 88 9.72 14.03 -7.27
C ASP A 88 8.84 14.35 -6.05
N PHE A 89 8.34 13.34 -5.34
CA PHE A 89 7.47 13.53 -4.17
C PHE A 89 8.16 14.23 -2.98
N VAL A 90 9.49 14.13 -2.86
CA VAL A 90 10.24 14.73 -1.75
C VAL A 90 10.86 16.06 -2.11
N SER A 91 10.88 16.46 -3.39
CA SER A 91 11.31 17.77 -3.87
C SER A 91 10.75 18.94 -3.05
N PRO A 92 9.44 19.00 -2.73
CA PRO A 92 8.89 20.10 -1.93
C PRO A 92 9.43 20.17 -0.50
N LEU A 93 9.95 19.06 0.03
CA LEU A 93 10.55 19.00 1.37
C LEU A 93 12.03 19.41 1.35
N VAL A 94 12.74 19.23 0.23
CA VAL A 94 14.19 19.51 0.13
C VAL A 94 14.50 20.96 0.52
N ASP A 95 13.77 21.92 -0.05
CA ASP A 95 14.02 23.34 0.23
C ASP A 95 13.65 23.71 1.67
N LYS A 96 12.59 23.12 2.22
CA LYS A 96 12.19 23.29 3.63
C LYS A 96 13.22 22.72 4.60
N VAL A 97 13.82 21.58 4.26
CA VAL A 97 14.89 20.97 5.06
C VAL A 97 16.14 21.85 5.03
N ARG A 98 16.51 22.39 3.86
CA ARG A 98 17.64 23.32 3.73
C ARG A 98 17.42 24.63 4.49
N ALA A 99 16.17 25.12 4.52
CA ALA A 99 15.76 26.30 5.29
C ALA A 99 15.66 26.03 6.80
N GLY A 100 15.74 24.77 7.24
CA GLY A 100 15.59 24.37 8.65
C GLY A 100 14.15 24.36 9.16
N GLU A 101 13.15 24.47 8.27
CA GLU A 101 11.72 24.39 8.61
C GLU A 101 11.25 22.96 8.88
N VAL A 102 11.89 21.99 8.23
CA VAL A 102 11.64 20.55 8.39
C VAL A 102 12.94 19.86 8.77
N SER A 103 12.90 18.97 9.75
CA SER A 103 14.11 18.23 10.14
C SER A 103 14.46 17.15 9.11
N LYS A 104 15.76 16.80 8.98
CA LYS A 104 16.19 15.67 8.15
C LYS A 104 15.52 14.35 8.56
N GLU A 105 15.26 14.20 9.85
CA GLU A 105 14.68 13.00 10.45
C GLU A 105 13.19 12.88 10.11
N GLU A 106 12.49 14.01 10.02
CA GLU A 106 11.12 14.06 9.52
C GLU A 106 11.05 13.72 8.02
N MET A 107 11.95 14.26 7.20
CA MET A 107 12.06 13.86 5.79
C MET A 107 12.38 12.37 5.66
N THR A 108 13.25 11.83 6.52
CA THR A 108 13.59 10.40 6.58
C THR A 108 12.35 9.55 6.90
N ALA A 109 11.52 9.97 7.85
CA ALA A 109 10.28 9.28 8.20
C ALA A 109 9.29 9.27 7.02
N HIS A 110 9.19 10.38 6.27
CA HIS A 110 8.35 10.44 5.07
C HIS A 110 8.87 9.52 3.96
N VAL A 111 10.17 9.54 3.67
CA VAL A 111 10.83 8.65 2.68
C VAL A 111 10.56 7.19 3.01
N SER A 112 10.81 6.80 4.27
CA SER A 112 10.54 5.46 4.81
C SER A 112 9.08 5.04 4.64
N THR A 113 8.15 5.94 4.96
CA THR A 113 6.71 5.67 4.87
C THR A 113 6.26 5.48 3.42
N ILE A 114 6.68 6.36 2.51
CA ILE A 114 6.33 6.30 1.08
C ILE A 114 6.85 5.01 0.47
N ALA A 115 8.10 4.65 0.77
CA ALA A 115 8.75 3.43 0.33
C ALA A 115 7.94 2.17 0.62
N ILE A 116 7.60 1.98 1.90
CA ILE A 116 6.87 0.80 2.36
C ILE A 116 5.45 0.83 1.82
N ALA A 117 4.75 1.96 1.96
CA ALA A 117 3.34 2.05 1.60
C ALA A 117 3.11 1.88 0.10
N GLY A 118 3.99 2.41 -0.76
CA GLY A 118 3.86 2.32 -2.22
C GLY A 118 4.46 1.05 -2.81
N GLY A 119 5.56 0.53 -2.27
CA GLY A 119 6.29 -0.59 -2.85
C GLY A 119 5.61 -1.92 -2.57
N GLU A 120 5.38 -2.18 -1.27
CA GLU A 120 4.93 -3.48 -0.79
C GLU A 120 3.46 -3.74 -1.11
N THR A 121 2.59 -2.75 -0.93
CA THR A 121 1.15 -2.93 -1.18
C THR A 121 0.85 -3.21 -2.66
N VAL A 122 1.58 -2.57 -3.56
CA VAL A 122 1.48 -2.79 -5.00
C VAL A 122 2.08 -4.15 -5.39
N ALA A 123 3.25 -4.51 -4.84
CA ALA A 123 3.85 -5.84 -5.07
C ALA A 123 2.90 -6.97 -4.65
N THR A 124 2.29 -6.84 -3.47
CA THR A 124 1.29 -7.77 -2.94
C THR A 124 0.08 -7.86 -3.88
N THR A 125 -0.46 -6.74 -4.33
CA THR A 125 -1.61 -6.71 -5.26
C THR A 125 -1.28 -7.39 -6.58
N LEU A 126 -0.13 -7.08 -7.18
CA LEU A 126 0.31 -7.67 -8.45
C LEU A 126 0.53 -9.19 -8.31
N SER A 127 1.09 -9.62 -7.18
CA SER A 127 1.29 -11.04 -6.88
C SER A 127 -0.04 -11.77 -6.77
N ALA A 128 -1.00 -11.20 -6.03
CA ALA A 128 -2.34 -11.77 -5.88
C ALA A 128 -3.07 -11.85 -7.23
N LEU A 129 -3.05 -10.77 -8.03
CA LEU A 129 -3.66 -10.76 -9.37
C LEU A 129 -3.04 -11.81 -10.29
N THR A 130 -1.71 -11.93 -10.29
CA THR A 130 -1.00 -12.94 -11.09
C THR A 130 -1.42 -14.35 -10.67
N CYS A 131 -1.53 -14.60 -9.37
CA CYS A 131 -1.98 -15.88 -8.83
C CYS A 131 -3.43 -16.19 -9.26
N PHE A 132 -4.35 -15.26 -9.06
CA PHE A 132 -5.76 -15.45 -9.42
C PHE A 132 -5.96 -15.66 -10.92
N LEU A 133 -5.26 -14.90 -11.76
CA LEU A 133 -5.32 -15.08 -13.21
C LEU A 133 -4.70 -16.41 -13.66
N GLY A 134 -3.60 -16.84 -13.03
CA GLY A 134 -2.98 -18.14 -13.28
C GLY A 134 -3.89 -19.33 -12.92
N GLN A 135 -4.70 -19.17 -11.87
CA GLN A 135 -5.71 -20.17 -11.46
C GLN A 135 -7.01 -20.12 -12.28
N ASN A 136 -7.24 -19.04 -13.04
CA ASN A 136 -8.44 -18.82 -13.84
C ASN A 136 -8.07 -18.47 -15.30
N PRO A 137 -7.54 -19.42 -16.10
CA PRO A 137 -7.06 -19.14 -17.46
C PRO A 137 -8.12 -18.53 -18.38
N GLU A 138 -9.39 -18.86 -18.19
CA GLU A 138 -10.52 -18.25 -18.90
C GLU A 138 -10.63 -16.75 -18.62
N LYS A 139 -10.37 -16.32 -17.39
CA LYS A 139 -10.39 -14.91 -16.99
C LYS A 139 -9.14 -14.16 -17.42
N LEU A 140 -8.01 -14.84 -17.61
CA LEU A 140 -6.78 -14.25 -18.18
C LEU A 140 -6.89 -13.95 -19.68
N LYS A 141 -7.65 -14.77 -20.43
CA LYS A 141 -7.84 -14.57 -21.87
C LYS A 141 -8.50 -13.23 -22.19
N LEU A 142 -9.48 -12.82 -21.38
CA LEU A 142 -10.29 -11.62 -21.61
C LEU A 142 -9.47 -10.30 -21.55
N PRO A 143 -8.72 -9.97 -20.49
CA PRO A 143 -7.88 -8.77 -20.47
C PRO A 143 -6.75 -8.85 -21.49
N SER A 144 -6.24 -10.06 -21.79
CA SER A 144 -5.21 -10.24 -22.82
C SER A 144 -5.72 -9.86 -24.22
N GLN A 145 -6.95 -10.27 -24.54
CA GLN A 145 -7.62 -9.90 -25.79
C GLN A 145 -7.95 -8.40 -25.82
N GLU A 146 -8.46 -7.87 -24.73
CA GLU A 146 -8.78 -6.44 -24.58
C GLU A 146 -7.55 -5.54 -24.80
N ILE A 147 -6.41 -5.88 -24.17
CA ILE A 147 -5.15 -5.15 -24.32
C ILE A 147 -4.63 -5.23 -25.77
N ARG A 148 -4.63 -6.43 -26.38
CA ARG A 148 -4.15 -6.63 -27.76
C ARG A 148 -5.04 -5.99 -28.81
N ALA A 149 -6.33 -5.81 -28.51
CA ALA A 149 -7.25 -5.10 -29.39
C ALA A 149 -7.08 -3.58 -29.27
N ALA A 150 -6.80 -3.07 -28.06
CA ALA A 150 -6.66 -1.64 -27.80
C ALA A 150 -5.30 -1.04 -28.23
N PHE A 151 -4.24 -1.84 -28.23
CA PHE A 151 -2.88 -1.37 -28.50
C PHE A 151 -2.16 -2.24 -29.53
N GLN A 152 -1.60 -1.62 -30.56
CA GLN A 152 -0.84 -2.30 -31.61
C GLN A 152 0.65 -2.44 -31.23
N THR A 153 1.15 -1.51 -30.42
CA THR A 153 2.55 -1.48 -29.99
C THR A 153 2.66 -1.23 -28.49
N TYR A 154 3.80 -1.61 -27.90
CA TYR A 154 4.05 -1.40 -26.48
C TYR A 154 4.05 0.10 -26.11
N ASP A 155 4.62 0.95 -26.96
CA ASP A 155 4.75 2.40 -26.72
C ASP A 155 3.39 3.13 -26.69
N GLU A 156 2.34 2.52 -27.23
CA GLU A 156 0.99 3.07 -27.14
C GLU A 156 0.38 2.93 -25.74
N ILE A 157 0.87 1.99 -24.93
CA ILE A 157 0.35 1.69 -23.60
C ILE A 157 0.77 2.80 -22.64
N THR A 158 -0.22 3.53 -22.15
CA THR A 158 -0.05 4.55 -21.12
C THR A 158 -1.02 4.28 -19.99
N GLY A 159 -0.72 4.75 -18.77
CA GLY A 159 -1.61 4.56 -17.61
C GLY A 159 -3.02 5.06 -17.88
N SER A 160 -3.17 6.23 -18.51
CA SER A 160 -4.48 6.81 -18.83
C SER A 160 -5.27 5.99 -19.85
N LYS A 161 -4.62 5.42 -20.87
CA LYS A 161 -5.29 4.55 -21.84
C LYS A 161 -5.61 3.18 -21.25
N ALA A 162 -4.70 2.58 -20.46
CA ALA A 162 -4.93 1.31 -19.80
C ALA A 162 -6.09 1.38 -18.78
N GLN A 163 -6.28 2.53 -18.14
CA GLN A 163 -7.44 2.80 -17.28
C GLN A 163 -8.79 2.76 -18.02
N GLN A 164 -8.80 2.90 -19.35
CA GLN A 164 -10.04 2.83 -20.16
C GLN A 164 -10.46 1.39 -20.49
N LEU A 165 -9.67 0.38 -20.14
CA LEU A 165 -9.95 -1.02 -20.46
C LEU A 165 -10.87 -1.64 -19.39
N PRO A 166 -12.17 -1.82 -19.67
CA PRO A 166 -13.15 -2.15 -18.63
C PRO A 166 -12.89 -3.50 -17.96
N TYR A 167 -12.53 -4.55 -18.70
CA TYR A 167 -12.29 -5.86 -18.10
C TYR A 167 -11.00 -5.89 -17.29
N LEU A 168 -9.94 -5.21 -17.74
CA LEU A 168 -8.73 -5.01 -16.96
C LEU A 168 -9.03 -4.29 -15.63
N GLN A 169 -9.85 -3.24 -15.64
CA GLN A 169 -10.27 -2.55 -14.41
C GLN A 169 -11.09 -3.48 -13.50
N ALA A 170 -11.96 -4.29 -14.07
CA ALA A 170 -12.73 -5.29 -13.33
C ALA A 170 -11.84 -6.33 -12.63
N VAL A 171 -10.79 -6.80 -13.32
CA VAL A 171 -9.77 -7.72 -12.77
C VAL A 171 -9.04 -7.07 -11.59
N ILE A 172 -8.57 -5.83 -11.75
CA ILE A 172 -7.87 -5.09 -10.69
C ILE A 172 -8.76 -4.88 -9.48
N ASN A 173 -10.00 -4.42 -9.69
CA ASN A 173 -10.96 -4.19 -8.60
C ASN A 173 -11.30 -5.48 -7.87
N GLU A 174 -11.46 -6.59 -8.59
CA GLU A 174 -11.75 -7.89 -7.97
C GLU A 174 -10.55 -8.45 -7.19
N GLY A 175 -9.33 -8.27 -7.71
CA GLY A 175 -8.12 -8.68 -6.98
C GLY A 175 -7.94 -7.88 -5.69
N LEU A 176 -8.12 -6.56 -5.74
CA LEU A 176 -8.07 -5.70 -4.56
C LEU A 176 -9.19 -6.00 -3.55
N ARG A 177 -10.38 -6.40 -4.04
CA ARG A 177 -11.48 -6.84 -3.17
C ARG A 177 -11.14 -8.16 -2.49
N LEU A 178 -10.73 -9.18 -3.24
CA LEU A 178 -10.54 -10.53 -2.74
C LEU A 178 -9.27 -10.65 -1.88
N PHE A 179 -8.22 -9.87 -2.20
CA PHE A 179 -6.98 -9.85 -1.45
C PHE A 179 -6.52 -8.41 -1.18
N PRO A 180 -7.16 -7.70 -0.22
CA PRO A 180 -6.77 -6.34 0.13
C PRO A 180 -5.40 -6.36 0.85
N PRO A 181 -4.36 -5.67 0.33
CA PRO A 181 -3.02 -5.69 0.94
C PRO A 181 -3.02 -5.18 2.40
N ALA A 182 -3.85 -4.19 2.71
CA ALA A 182 -4.03 -3.63 4.05
C ALA A 182 -5.22 -4.27 4.79
N SER A 183 -5.16 -5.59 5.01
CA SER A 183 -6.26 -6.43 5.51
C SER A 183 -6.78 -6.10 6.93
N GLY A 184 -5.94 -5.50 7.78
CA GLY A 184 -6.32 -5.06 9.14
C GLY A 184 -7.03 -3.71 9.22
N GLY A 185 -7.03 -2.95 8.13
CA GLY A 185 -7.49 -1.56 8.12
C GLY A 185 -6.56 -0.61 8.88
N ALA A 186 -6.85 0.69 8.83
CA ALA A 186 -6.05 1.70 9.52
C ALA A 186 -6.77 2.17 10.79
N THR A 187 -6.10 2.02 11.94
CA THR A 187 -6.64 2.38 13.27
C THR A 187 -6.84 3.89 13.42
N ARG A 188 -7.87 4.27 14.17
CA ARG A 188 -8.22 5.63 14.57
C ARG A 188 -8.50 5.64 16.08
N LEU A 189 -8.24 6.75 16.75
CA LEU A 189 -8.69 6.95 18.13
C LEU A 189 -10.09 7.52 18.12
N SER A 190 -10.99 6.93 18.91
CA SER A 190 -12.31 7.46 19.16
C SER A 190 -12.21 8.85 19.82
N PRO A 191 -12.97 9.86 19.35
CA PRO A 191 -13.15 11.11 20.08
C PRO A 191 -14.19 11.01 21.21
N GLY A 192 -14.78 9.83 21.45
CA GLY A 192 -15.98 9.67 22.26
C GLY A 192 -17.23 9.87 21.39
N PHE A 193 -17.91 8.80 21.01
CA PHE A 193 -19.14 8.90 20.22
C PHE A 193 -20.04 7.67 20.36
N GLU A 194 -21.29 7.80 19.96
CA GLU A 194 -22.24 6.69 19.94
C GLU A 194 -22.27 6.01 18.55
N LEU A 195 -22.14 4.69 18.54
CA LEU A 195 -22.26 3.85 17.35
C LEU A 195 -23.29 2.75 17.62
N HIS A 196 -24.36 2.71 16.83
CA HIS A 196 -25.45 1.72 16.97
C HIS A 196 -26.01 1.60 18.41
N GLY A 197 -26.19 2.71 19.11
CA GLY A 197 -26.70 2.71 20.49
C GLY A 197 -25.65 2.38 21.56
N GLN A 198 -24.38 2.19 21.18
CA GLN A 198 -23.28 1.92 22.09
C GLN A 198 -22.30 3.10 22.12
N TYR A 199 -22.03 3.62 23.31
CA TYR A 199 -21.02 4.66 23.49
C TYR A 199 -19.61 4.05 23.43
N ILE A 200 -18.78 4.57 22.52
CA ILE A 200 -17.38 4.21 22.38
C ILE A 200 -16.54 5.29 23.06
N PRO A 201 -15.85 5.00 24.19
CA PRO A 201 -15.08 5.98 24.94
C PRO A 201 -13.98 6.64 24.11
N GLU A 202 -13.67 7.88 24.44
CA GLU A 202 -12.50 8.59 23.90
C GLU A 202 -11.20 7.79 24.13
N GLY A 203 -10.30 7.82 23.14
CA GLY A 203 -9.02 7.11 23.20
C GLY A 203 -9.12 5.61 22.88
N THR A 204 -10.31 5.10 22.57
CA THR A 204 -10.47 3.71 22.09
C THR A 204 -9.93 3.56 20.67
N ASP A 205 -9.09 2.55 20.43
CA ASP A 205 -8.64 2.18 19.08
C ASP A 205 -9.80 1.56 18.29
N ILE A 206 -10.10 2.14 17.11
CA ILE A 206 -11.14 1.69 16.18
C ILE A 206 -10.52 1.42 14.82
N SER A 207 -10.84 0.27 14.23
CA SER A 207 -10.55 -0.03 12.83
C SER A 207 -11.70 -0.80 12.20
N VAL A 208 -11.80 -0.72 10.88
CA VAL A 208 -12.68 -1.58 10.07
C VAL A 208 -11.77 -2.50 9.29
N SER A 209 -11.96 -3.82 9.40
CA SER A 209 -11.16 -4.79 8.64
C SER A 209 -11.68 -4.86 7.19
N PRO A 210 -10.88 -4.47 6.18
CA PRO A 210 -11.26 -4.70 4.79
C PRO A 210 -11.43 -6.18 4.51
N TRP A 211 -10.58 -7.05 5.07
CA TRP A 211 -10.65 -8.50 4.88
C TRP A 211 -11.99 -9.09 5.32
N SER A 212 -12.44 -8.80 6.53
CA SER A 212 -13.73 -9.31 7.01
C SER A 212 -14.90 -8.73 6.22
N THR A 213 -14.82 -7.45 5.84
CA THR A 213 -15.89 -6.74 5.13
C THR A 213 -16.11 -7.34 3.73
N VAL A 214 -15.05 -7.47 2.94
CA VAL A 214 -15.14 -7.94 1.55
C VAL A 214 -15.43 -9.43 1.40
N HIS A 215 -15.24 -10.20 2.48
CA HIS A 215 -15.55 -11.63 2.53
C HIS A 215 -16.91 -11.96 3.17
N ASN A 216 -17.66 -10.95 3.61
CA ASN A 216 -19.00 -11.15 4.18
C ASN A 216 -20.02 -11.41 3.05
N PRO A 217 -20.75 -12.55 3.06
CA PRO A 217 -21.76 -12.88 2.06
C PRO A 217 -22.97 -11.93 2.05
N GLU A 218 -23.17 -11.13 3.09
CA GLU A 218 -24.16 -10.04 3.12
C GLU A 218 -23.84 -8.95 2.07
N TYR A 219 -22.55 -8.71 1.80
CA TYR A 219 -22.12 -7.68 0.86
C TYR A 219 -21.74 -8.24 -0.50
N PHE A 220 -21.16 -9.45 -0.56
CA PHE A 220 -20.70 -10.04 -1.82
C PHE A 220 -21.17 -11.49 -1.97
N SER A 221 -21.89 -11.78 -3.04
CA SER A 221 -22.20 -13.14 -3.46
C SER A 221 -20.94 -13.90 -3.87
N ASP A 222 -20.83 -15.16 -3.42
CA ASP A 222 -19.63 -16.00 -3.56
C ASP A 222 -18.34 -15.23 -3.21
N PRO A 223 -18.22 -14.71 -1.98
CA PRO A 223 -17.23 -13.68 -1.66
C PRO A 223 -15.78 -14.15 -1.81
N TRP A 224 -15.55 -15.46 -1.72
CA TRP A 224 -14.23 -16.10 -1.83
C TRP A 224 -13.83 -16.44 -3.26
N HIS A 225 -14.72 -16.29 -4.24
CA HIS A 225 -14.42 -16.58 -5.64
C HIS A 225 -13.96 -15.33 -6.38
N PHE A 226 -12.90 -15.47 -7.17
CA PHE A 226 -12.42 -14.43 -8.07
C PHE A 226 -13.38 -14.30 -9.26
N LYS A 227 -14.26 -13.28 -9.24
CA LYS A 227 -15.31 -13.03 -10.25
C LYS A 227 -15.26 -11.57 -10.74
N PRO A 228 -14.32 -11.19 -11.63
CA PRO A 228 -14.25 -9.84 -12.21
C PRO A 228 -15.56 -9.35 -12.81
N GLU A 229 -16.36 -10.27 -13.35
CA GLU A 229 -17.65 -9.99 -13.99
C GLU A 229 -18.62 -9.22 -13.08
N ARG A 230 -18.48 -9.35 -11.76
CA ARG A 230 -19.31 -8.58 -10.80
C ARG A 230 -19.17 -7.07 -11.01
N TRP A 231 -18.01 -6.59 -11.45
CA TRP A 231 -17.73 -5.17 -11.67
C TRP A 231 -18.32 -4.64 -12.98
N LEU A 232 -18.69 -5.52 -13.91
CA LEU A 232 -19.21 -5.18 -15.23
C LEU A 232 -20.72 -5.42 -15.35
N ASP A 233 -21.26 -6.38 -14.61
CA ASP A 233 -22.67 -6.74 -14.64
C ASP A 233 -23.55 -5.63 -14.02
N PRO A 234 -24.44 -4.98 -14.81
CA PRO A 234 -25.36 -3.97 -14.30
C PRO A 234 -26.46 -4.55 -13.39
N HIS A 235 -26.67 -5.86 -13.40
CA HIS A 235 -27.63 -6.57 -12.56
C HIS A 235 -27.01 -7.20 -11.31
N CYS A 236 -25.69 -7.00 -11.10
CA CYS A 236 -24.99 -7.44 -9.91
C CYS A 236 -25.62 -6.83 -8.66
N LYS A 237 -25.97 -7.69 -7.69
CA LYS A 237 -26.60 -7.29 -6.41
C LYS A 237 -25.59 -7.06 -5.28
N ASP A 238 -24.31 -7.26 -5.54
CA ASP A 238 -23.27 -7.08 -4.52
C ASP A 238 -23.15 -5.61 -4.13
N ASN A 239 -22.92 -5.36 -2.84
CA ASN A 239 -22.59 -4.05 -2.33
C ASN A 239 -21.13 -3.72 -2.61
N LYS A 240 -20.85 -3.25 -3.84
CA LYS A 240 -19.50 -2.85 -4.29
C LYS A 240 -18.87 -1.77 -3.42
N ASP A 241 -19.67 -0.92 -2.78
CA ASP A 241 -19.20 0.13 -1.87
C ASP A 241 -18.56 -0.42 -0.57
N ALA A 242 -18.79 -1.70 -0.25
CA ALA A 242 -18.12 -2.38 0.85
C ALA A 242 -16.64 -2.70 0.54
N SER A 243 -16.23 -2.68 -0.74
CA SER A 243 -14.83 -2.81 -1.14
C SER A 243 -14.13 -1.44 -1.09
N ARG A 244 -13.39 -1.19 0.00
CA ARG A 244 -12.62 0.05 0.21
C ARG A 244 -11.13 -0.23 0.42
N PRO A 245 -10.43 -0.79 -0.59
CA PRO A 245 -9.00 -1.14 -0.47
C PRO A 245 -8.11 0.09 -0.21
N PHE A 246 -8.60 1.29 -0.56
CA PHE A 246 -7.92 2.57 -0.36
C PHE A 246 -8.51 3.41 0.77
N LEU A 247 -9.35 2.82 1.64
CA LEU A 247 -10.05 3.50 2.74
C LEU A 247 -10.95 4.68 2.26
N LEU A 248 -11.45 5.46 3.23
CA LEU A 248 -12.33 6.62 3.01
C LEU A 248 -12.01 7.74 4.00
N GLY A 249 -12.46 8.96 3.64
CA GLY A 249 -12.39 10.14 4.51
C GLY A 249 -11.01 10.80 4.51
N PRO A 250 -10.66 11.60 5.54
CA PRO A 250 -9.44 12.42 5.57
C PRO A 250 -8.13 11.62 5.70
N ARG A 251 -8.23 10.29 5.72
CA ARG A 251 -7.11 9.34 5.85
C ARG A 251 -7.23 8.25 4.79
N ASP A 252 -7.84 8.56 3.65
CA ASP A 252 -7.82 7.71 2.47
C ASP A 252 -6.40 7.62 1.89
N CYS A 253 -6.18 6.62 1.03
CA CYS A 253 -4.85 6.36 0.50
C CYS A 253 -4.41 7.48 -0.45
N LEU A 254 -3.30 8.15 -0.12
CA LEU A 254 -2.67 9.17 -0.95
C LEU A 254 -2.24 8.63 -2.33
N GLY A 255 -1.91 7.33 -2.41
CA GLY A 255 -1.42 6.67 -3.62
C GLY A 255 -2.49 6.06 -4.53
N ARG A 256 -3.78 6.40 -4.35
CA ARG A 256 -4.88 5.82 -5.13
C ARG A 256 -4.90 6.25 -6.62
N LYS A 257 -4.35 7.42 -6.95
CA LYS A 257 -4.58 8.10 -8.24
C LYS A 257 -3.68 7.60 -9.36
#